data_AF-A0A7C6FU68-F1
#
_entry.id   AF-A0A7C6FU68-F1
#
_cell.length_a   1.000
_cell.length_b   1.000
_cell.length_c   1.000
_cell.angle_alpha   90.00
_cell.angle_beta   90.00
_cell.angle_gamma   90.00
#
_symmetry.space_group_name_H-M   'P 1'
#
loop_
_entity.id
_entity.type
_entity.pdbx_description
1 polymer ?
#
loop_
_entity_poly.entity_id
_entity_poly.type
_entity_poly.pdbx_seq_one_letter_code
_entity_poly.pdbx_strand_id
1 'polypeptide(L)' 'MNNQSLSKKKNILPKIVESPFLYLAPYFALFFLFKLGPIVSNFFVSLYELDIVGSGQYVGIKNYSRLVADKLFWIALK' A
#
# COMPACT_ATOMS: atom_id res chain seq x y z
N MET A 1 59.07 24.95 -20.53
CA MET A 1 58.56 24.66 -19.17
C MET A 1 57.14 24.10 -19.28
N ASN A 2 57.04 22.82 -18.94
CA ASN A 2 55.93 21.91 -18.64
C ASN A 2 54.44 22.35 -18.81
N ASN A 3 53.75 21.75 -19.79
CA ASN A 3 52.27 21.77 -19.93
C ASN A 3 51.55 20.67 -19.12
N GLN A 4 52.22 20.09 -18.12
CA GLN A 4 51.67 18.97 -17.32
C GLN A 4 50.74 19.39 -16.16
N SER A 5 50.46 20.69 -15.98
CA SER A 5 49.59 21.17 -14.90
C SER A 5 48.08 20.96 -15.13
N LEU A 6 47.65 20.56 -16.34
CA LEU A 6 46.22 20.45 -16.69
C LEU A 6 45.64 19.02 -16.55
N SER A 7 46.42 18.01 -16.13
CA SER A 7 46.04 16.59 -16.33
C SER A 7 45.52 15.82 -15.09
N LYS A 8 45.11 16.47 -14.01
CA LYS A 8 44.53 15.74 -12.86
C LYS A 8 43.33 16.45 -12.23
N LYS A 9 42.28 16.71 -13.02
CA LYS A 9 40.96 16.88 -12.42
C LYS A 9 40.44 15.49 -12.07
N LYS A 10 40.80 14.99 -10.89
CA LYS A 10 40.24 13.75 -10.33
C LYS A 10 38.73 13.91 -10.35
N ASN A 11 38.01 13.06 -11.09
CA ASN A 11 36.56 13.07 -11.13
C ASN A 11 36.04 12.84 -9.71
N ILE A 12 35.68 13.93 -9.03
CA ILE A 12 35.19 13.95 -7.65
C ILE A 12 33.70 13.59 -7.61
N LEU A 13 33.21 12.83 -8.60
CA LEU A 13 31.81 12.40 -8.63
C LEU A 13 31.60 11.53 -7.39
N PRO A 14 30.85 12.01 -6.37
CA PRO A 14 30.61 11.23 -5.18
C PRO A 14 29.88 9.96 -5.63
N LYS A 15 30.36 8.79 -5.19
CA LYS A 15 29.72 7.51 -5.44
C LYS A 15 28.35 7.57 -4.77
N ILE A 16 27.30 7.83 -5.55
CA ILE A 16 25.95 8.05 -5.02
C ILE A 16 25.38 6.69 -4.64
N VAL A 17 25.18 6.53 -3.32
CA VAL A 17 24.44 5.51 -2.57
C VAL A 17 23.87 4.35 -3.39
N GLU A 18 24.45 3.16 -3.24
CA GLU A 18 24.17 1.98 -4.09
C GLU A 18 22.80 1.29 -3.91
N SER A 19 21.86 1.81 -3.12
CA SER A 19 20.48 1.31 -3.12
C SER A 19 19.51 2.28 -2.43
N PRO A 20 18.95 3.28 -3.14
CA PRO A 20 18.00 4.21 -2.55
C PRO A 20 16.75 3.52 -2.01
N PHE A 21 16.34 2.39 -2.60
CA PHE A 21 15.15 1.65 -2.18
C PHE A 21 15.23 1.06 -0.76
N LEU A 22 16.42 0.70 -0.28
CA LEU A 22 16.58 0.13 1.05
C LEU A 22 16.27 1.15 2.16
N TYR A 23 16.49 2.45 1.90
CA TYR A 23 16.14 3.52 2.83
C TYR A 23 14.62 3.76 2.92
N LEU A 24 13.87 3.39 1.88
CA LEU A 24 12.40 3.48 1.88
C LEU A 24 11.75 2.24 2.51
N ALA A 25 12.48 1.14 2.67
CA ALA A 25 11.96 -0.11 3.21
C ALA A 25 11.23 0.04 4.57
N PRO A 26 11.75 0.74 5.60
CA PRO A 26 11.04 0.88 6.87
C PRO A 26 9.73 1.67 6.74
N TYR A 27 9.68 2.67 5.87
CA TYR A 27 8.45 3.40 5.58
C TYR A 27 7.39 2.48 4.97
N PHE A 28 7.76 1.70 3.94
CA PHE A 28 6.83 0.78 3.30
C PHE A 28 6.38 -0.35 4.21
N ALA A 29 7.27 -0.87 5.07
CA ALA A 29 6.91 -1.87 6.07
C ALA A 29 5.79 -1.34 7.00
N LEU A 30 5.94 -0.12 7.52
CA LEU A 30 4.91 0.52 8.35
C LEU A 30 3.64 0.82 7.55
N PHE A 31 3.77 1.31 6.32
CA PHE A 31 2.64 1.57 5.44
C PHE A 31 1.82 0.30 5.20
N PHE A 32 2.46 -0.81 4.86
CA PHE A 32 1.78 -2.07 4.61
C PHE A 32 1.18 -2.65 5.87
N LEU A 33 1.86 -2.58 7.01
CA LEU A 33 1.36 -3.15 8.26
C LEU A 33 0.17 -2.36 8.82
N PHE A 34 0.25 -1.02 8.82
CA PHE A 34 -0.71 -0.18 9.55
C PHE A 34 -1.73 0.51 8.66
N LYS A 35 -1.44 0.75 7.38
CA LYS A 35 -2.40 1.37 6.46
C LYS A 35 -3.03 0.35 5.54
N LEU A 36 -2.22 -0.36 4.76
CA LEU A 36 -2.75 -1.30 3.77
C LEU A 36 -3.32 -2.56 4.43
N GLY A 37 -2.66 -3.06 5.48
CA GLY A 37 -3.06 -4.27 6.21
C GLY A 37 -4.51 -4.23 6.66
N PRO A 38 -4.93 -3.20 7.44
CA PRO A 38 -6.32 -3.06 7.87
C PRO A 38 -7.33 -2.89 6.72
N ILE A 39 -6.94 -2.22 5.63
CA ILE A 39 -7.79 -2.05 4.45
C ILE A 39 -8.04 -3.42 3.79
N VAL A 40 -6.98 -4.20 3.61
CA VAL A 40 -7.05 -5.53 3.02
C VAL A 40 -7.83 -6.48 3.93
N SER A 41 -7.63 -6.42 5.25
CA SER A 41 -8.42 -7.24 6.18
C SER A 41 -9.91 -6.88 6.15
N ASN A 42 -10.25 -5.58 6.10
CA ASN A 42 -11.65 -5.15 5.99
C ASN A 42 -12.27 -5.57 4.66
N PHE A 43 -11.48 -5.53 3.57
CA PHE A 43 -11.92 -6.05 2.29
C PHE A 43 -12.24 -7.55 2.40
N PHE A 44 -11.39 -8.36 3.03
CA PHE A 44 -11.70 -9.77 3.25
C PHE A 44 -12.96 -9.94 4.11
N VAL A 45 -13.08 -9.21 5.22
CA VAL A 45 -14.26 -9.24 6.10
C VAL A 45 -15.56 -8.92 5.34
N SER A 46 -15.54 -7.99 4.38
CA SER A 46 -16.72 -7.64 3.58
C SER A 46 -17.28 -8.81 2.75
N LEU A 47 -16.47 -9.84 2.49
CA LEU A 47 -16.85 -11.06 1.76
C LEU A 47 -17.47 -12.12 2.68
N TYR A 48 -17.55 -11.86 3.99
CA TYR A 48 -18.17 -12.73 4.97
C TYR A 48 -19.48 -12.10 5.48
N GLU A 49 -20.44 -12.93 5.83
CA GLU A 49 -21.60 -12.56 6.62
C GLU A 49 -21.22 -12.86 8.09
N LEU A 50 -20.94 -11.80 8.84
CA LEU A 50 -20.52 -11.88 10.24
C LEU A 50 -21.74 -11.70 11.14
N ASP A 51 -22.07 -12.73 11.90
CA ASP A 51 -23.03 -12.63 13.00
C ASP A 51 -22.32 -12.10 14.25
N ILE A 52 -23.02 -11.30 15.06
CA ILE A 52 -22.49 -10.75 16.33
C ILE A 52 -22.14 -11.89 17.31
N VAL A 53 -22.82 -13.02 17.18
CA VAL A 53 -22.60 -14.23 17.98
C VAL A 53 -22.48 -15.42 17.01
N GLY A 54 -21.26 -15.84 16.68
CA GLY A 54 -21.02 -16.99 15.81
C GLY A 54 -19.71 -16.92 15.03
N SER A 55 -19.41 -17.98 14.28
CA SER A 55 -18.34 -17.97 13.28
C SER A 55 -18.89 -17.43 11.96
N GLY A 56 -18.30 -16.33 11.47
CA GLY A 56 -18.68 -15.72 10.20
C GLY A 56 -18.68 -16.69 9.03
N GLN A 57 -19.67 -16.57 8.14
CA GLN A 57 -19.79 -17.42 6.95
C GLN A 57 -19.22 -16.70 5.73
N TYR A 58 -18.41 -17.40 4.92
CA TYR A 58 -17.95 -16.82 3.64
C TYR A 58 -19.11 -16.79 2.64
N VAL A 59 -19.47 -15.59 2.17
CA VAL A 59 -20.58 -15.38 1.23
C VAL A 59 -20.14 -14.71 -0.08
N GLY A 60 -18.84 -14.43 -0.23
CA GLY A 60 -18.28 -13.79 -1.42
C GLY A 60 -18.90 -12.43 -1.69
N ILE A 61 -19.34 -12.20 -2.94
CA ILE A 61 -19.89 -10.91 -3.36
C ILE A 61 -21.37 -10.70 -3.01
N LYS A 62 -22.02 -11.66 -2.34
CA LYS A 62 -23.46 -11.62 -2.05
C LYS A 62 -23.88 -10.37 -1.29
N ASN A 63 -23.06 -9.91 -0.34
CA ASN A 63 -23.29 -8.67 0.41
C ASN A 63 -23.39 -7.46 -0.51
N TYR A 64 -22.49 -7.36 -1.50
CA TYR A 64 -22.48 -6.28 -2.48
C TYR A 64 -23.71 -6.32 -3.39
N SER A 65 -24.10 -7.51 -3.87
CA SER A 65 -25.32 -7.67 -4.68
C SER A 65 -26.57 -7.23 -3.92
N ARG A 66 -26.67 -7.55 -2.63
CA ARG A 66 -27.76 -7.13 -1.74
C ARG A 66 -27.77 -5.60 -1.57
N LEU A 67 -26.61 -5.00 -1.32
CA LEU A 67 -26.44 -3.56 -1.13
C LEU A 67 -26.85 -2.76 -2.38
N VAL A 68 -26.43 -3.20 -3.57
CA VAL A 68 -26.76 -2.55 -4.84
C VAL A 68 -28.26 -2.62 -5.15
N ALA A 69 -28.94 -3.69 -4.74
CA ALA A 69 -30.39 -3.84 -4.91
C ALA A 69 -31.20 -3.06 -3.86
N ASP A 70 -30.57 -2.54 -2.80
CA ASP A 70 -31.26 -1.87 -1.70
C ASP A 70 -31.56 -0.41 -2.03
N LYS A 71 -32.85 -0.06 -2.06
CA LYS A 71 -33.30 1.31 -2.28
C LYS A 71 -32.88 2.26 -1.15
N LEU A 72 -32.88 1.79 0.10
CA LEU A 72 -32.49 2.60 1.26
C LEU A 72 -31.02 2.99 1.18
N PHE A 73 -30.17 2.07 0.71
CA PHE A 73 -28.76 2.34 0.49
C PHE A 73 -28.54 3.54 -0.46
N TRP A 74 -29.24 3.55 -1.60
CA TRP A 74 -29.14 4.66 -2.56
C TRP A 74 -29.74 5.97 -2.05
N ILE A 75 -30.78 5.90 -1.22
CA ILE A 75 -31.34 7.09 -0.57
C ILE A 75 -30.32 7.68 0.42
N ALA A 76 -29.60 6.85 1.17
CA ALA A 76 -28.59 7.30 2.12
C ALA A 76 -27.32 7.87 1.44
N LEU A 77 -27.05 7.49 0.20
CA LEU A 77 -25.90 7.99 -0.59
C LEU A 77 -26.17 9.33 -1.28
N LYS A 78 -27.45 9.72 -1.41
CA LYS A 78 -27.88 10.99 -2.01
C LYS A 78 -27.70 12.15 -1.05
#